data_AF-A0A952WQ94-F1
#
_entry.id   AF-A0A952WQ94-F1
#
_cell.length_a   1.000
_cell.length_b   1.000
_cell.length_c   1.000
_cell.angle_alpha   90.00
_cell.angle_beta   90.00
_cell.angle_gamma   90.00
#
_symmetry.space_group_name_H-M   'P 1'
#
loop_
_entity.id
_entity.type
_entity.pdbx_description
1 polymer ?
#
loop_
_entity_poly.entity_id
_entity_poly.type
_entity_poly.pdbx_seq_one_letter_code
_entity_poly.pdbx_strand_id
1 'polypeptide(L)'
;MTHDSIAGTGRARGGVWVTGVVMAVIGGAGLLKAMDLPVFLDTVETWTLLGPVTRWTAVIGLPPAEMGMAVLWFAGVRRARLEAAAASLLMVFGLTYGLHLLLAKPPSCGCFGLVDEYFKSLSEGRGALWRHGILLALLVTGSWLTRRAPGAVNQPTRLPRERTMSHAIQ
;
A
#
# COMPACT_ATOMS: atom_id res chain seq x y z
N MET A 1 1.27 6.34 -41.83
CA MET A 1 0.16 6.06 -40.90
C MET A 1 0.66 5.06 -39.87
N THR A 2 0.83 5.51 -38.64
CA THR A 2 1.53 4.85 -37.55
C THR A 2 0.54 4.13 -36.63
N HIS A 3 0.53 2.80 -36.68
CA HIS A 3 -0.38 1.93 -35.90
C HIS A 3 0.12 1.59 -34.48
N ASP A 4 1.24 2.17 -34.03
CA ASP A 4 1.93 1.73 -32.80
C ASP A 4 1.45 2.38 -31.49
N SER A 5 0.45 3.27 -31.52
CA SER A 5 0.12 4.11 -30.35
C SER A 5 -0.84 3.48 -29.31
N ILE A 6 -1.52 2.37 -29.63
CA ILE A 6 -2.58 1.81 -28.77
C ILE A 6 -2.05 0.85 -27.70
N ALA A 7 -0.92 0.17 -27.95
CA ALA A 7 -0.41 -0.87 -27.04
C ALA A 7 0.29 -0.32 -25.76
N GLY A 8 0.68 0.96 -25.74
CA GLY A 8 1.44 1.56 -24.63
C GLY A 8 0.59 2.00 -23.44
N THR A 9 -0.65 2.43 -23.66
CA THR A 9 -1.50 3.03 -22.61
C THR A 9 -2.14 2.01 -21.67
N GLY A 10 -2.34 0.76 -22.12
CA GLY A 10 -2.95 -0.30 -21.32
C GLY A 10 -2.10 -0.77 -20.13
N ARG A 11 -0.77 -0.91 -20.32
CA ARG A 11 0.15 -1.42 -19.28
C ARG A 11 0.29 -0.47 -18.09
N ALA A 12 0.39 0.83 -18.35
CA ALA A 12 0.49 1.83 -17.29
C ALA A 12 -0.81 1.92 -16.46
N ARG A 13 -1.98 1.77 -17.10
CA ARG A 13 -3.26 1.70 -16.39
C ARG A 13 -3.37 0.46 -15.50
N GLY A 14 -2.93 -0.71 -16.00
CA GLY A 14 -2.99 -1.96 -15.24
C GLY A 14 -2.22 -1.92 -13.92
N GLY A 15 -1.01 -1.36 -13.92
CA GLY A 15 -0.19 -1.24 -12.69
C GLY A 15 -0.88 -0.43 -11.59
N VAL A 16 -1.49 0.71 -11.97
CA VAL A 16 -2.21 1.61 -11.05
C VAL A 16 -3.43 0.93 -10.43
N TRP A 17 -4.17 0.12 -11.19
CA TRP A 17 -5.30 -0.63 -10.66
C TRP A 17 -4.87 -1.65 -9.60
N VAL A 18 -3.80 -2.41 -9.86
CA VAL A 18 -3.28 -3.41 -8.92
C VAL A 18 -2.82 -2.75 -7.62
N THR A 19 -2.03 -1.67 -7.70
CA THR A 19 -1.63 -0.90 -6.50
C THR A 19 -2.82 -0.27 -5.80
N GLY A 20 -3.84 0.17 -6.56
CA GLY A 20 -5.07 0.74 -6.02
C GLY A 20 -5.87 -0.25 -5.19
N VAL A 21 -5.96 -1.52 -5.62
CA VAL A 21 -6.59 -2.58 -4.83
C VAL A 21 -5.84 -2.79 -3.51
N VAL A 22 -4.50 -2.85 -3.54
CA VAL A 22 -3.72 -3.00 -2.30
C VAL A 22 -3.93 -1.81 -1.36
N MET A 23 -3.90 -0.59 -1.89
CA MET A 23 -4.14 0.63 -1.10
C MET A 23 -5.56 0.66 -0.52
N ALA A 24 -6.57 0.20 -1.27
CA ALA A 24 -7.93 0.05 -0.77
C ALA A 24 -8.01 -0.97 0.38
N VAL A 25 -7.32 -2.10 0.26
CA VAL A 25 -7.27 -3.12 1.32
C VAL A 25 -6.59 -2.56 2.58
N ILE A 26 -5.46 -1.87 2.43
CA ILE A 26 -4.75 -1.24 3.57
C ILE A 26 -5.64 -0.18 4.24
N GLY A 27 -6.23 0.72 3.45
CA GLY A 27 -7.11 1.77 3.98
C GLY A 27 -8.38 1.21 4.64
N GLY A 28 -8.98 0.18 4.03
CA GLY A 28 -10.13 -0.54 4.59
C GLY A 28 -9.79 -1.26 5.88
N ALA A 29 -8.62 -1.89 5.97
CA ALA A 29 -8.14 -2.49 7.21
C ALA A 29 -7.93 -1.44 8.30
N GLY A 30 -7.40 -0.26 7.97
CA GLY A 30 -7.27 0.86 8.92
C GLY A 30 -8.63 1.36 9.41
N LEU A 31 -9.60 1.49 8.51
CA LEU A 31 -10.97 1.88 8.86
C LEU A 31 -11.63 0.87 9.80
N LEU A 32 -11.51 -0.43 9.50
CA LEU A 32 -12.07 -1.49 10.34
C LEU A 32 -11.45 -1.50 11.74
N LYS A 33 -10.12 -1.32 11.84
CA LYS A 33 -9.45 -1.17 13.15
C LYS A 33 -9.93 0.06 13.92
N ALA A 34 -10.19 1.16 13.22
CA ALA A 34 -10.68 2.39 13.84
C ALA A 34 -12.14 2.27 14.32
N MET A 35 -12.98 1.50 13.61
CA MET A 35 -14.37 1.25 14.00
C MET A 35 -14.49 0.38 15.26
N ASP A 36 -13.58 -0.56 15.45
CA ASP A 36 -13.57 -1.47 16.59
C ASP A 36 -12.20 -1.50 17.29
N LEU A 37 -11.87 -0.35 17.88
CA LEU A 37 -10.60 -0.16 18.58
C LEU A 37 -10.42 -1.12 19.77
N PRO A 38 -11.45 -1.44 20.58
CA PRO A 38 -11.31 -2.42 21.67
C PRO A 38 -10.91 -3.81 21.17
N VAL A 39 -11.56 -4.33 20.11
CA VAL A 39 -11.20 -5.64 19.54
C VAL A 39 -9.79 -5.61 18.93
N PHE A 40 -9.39 -4.47 18.34
CA PHE A 40 -8.02 -4.32 17.86
C PHE A 40 -7.00 -4.28 19.01
N LEU A 41 -7.33 -3.63 20.13
CA LEU A 41 -6.48 -3.63 21.32
C LEU A 41 -6.29 -5.05 21.85
N ASP A 42 -7.37 -5.82 22.03
CA ASP A 42 -7.31 -7.22 22.47
C ASP A 42 -6.43 -8.07 21.55
N THR A 43 -6.52 -7.81 20.23
CA THR A 43 -5.64 -8.45 19.24
C THR A 43 -4.18 -8.09 19.48
N VAL A 44 -3.86 -6.80 19.63
CA VAL A 44 -2.48 -6.32 19.86
C VAL A 44 -1.91 -6.82 21.18
N GLU A 45 -2.74 -7.06 22.20
CA GLU A 45 -2.30 -7.66 23.46
C GLU A 45 -1.79 -9.09 23.30
N THR A 46 -2.26 -9.82 22.28
CA THR A 46 -1.72 -11.16 21.95
C THR A 46 -0.26 -11.11 21.46
N TRP A 47 0.25 -9.93 21.08
CA TRP A 47 1.63 -9.74 20.63
C TRP A 47 2.57 -9.58 21.83
N THR A 48 2.88 -10.72 22.44
CA THR A 48 3.80 -10.83 23.60
C THR A 48 5.18 -10.23 23.36
N LEU A 49 5.71 -10.28 22.13
CA LEU A 49 7.01 -9.69 21.76
C LEU A 49 7.01 -8.15 21.70
N LEU A 50 5.85 -7.50 21.57
CA LEU A 50 5.76 -6.04 21.55
C LEU A 50 5.77 -5.51 22.99
N GLY A 51 6.58 -4.50 23.26
CA GLY A 51 6.55 -3.77 24.53
C GLY A 51 5.30 -2.89 24.66
N PRO A 52 4.97 -2.41 25.88
CA PRO A 52 3.76 -1.62 26.14
C PRO A 52 3.69 -0.34 25.30
N VAL A 53 4.80 0.37 25.13
CA VAL A 53 4.86 1.59 24.31
C VAL A 53 4.61 1.30 22.83
N THR A 54 5.19 0.21 22.30
CA THR A 54 4.98 -0.21 20.91
C THR A 54 3.55 -0.69 20.65
N ARG A 55 2.90 -1.31 21.65
CA ARG A 55 1.48 -1.70 21.55
C ARG A 55 0.59 -0.48 21.47
N TRP A 56 0.73 0.48 22.38
CA TRP A 56 -0.07 1.72 22.37
C TRP A 56 0.10 2.53 21.07
N THR A 57 1.34 2.65 20.59
CA THR A 57 1.61 3.33 19.32
C THR A 57 1.03 2.58 18.13
N ALA A 58 1.03 1.25 18.12
CA ALA A 58 0.34 0.47 17.09
C ALA A 58 -1.18 0.66 17.14
N VAL A 59 -1.80 0.57 18.33
CA VAL A 59 -3.26 0.71 18.49
C VAL A 59 -3.76 2.08 18.03
N ILE A 60 -3.07 3.15 18.44
CA ILE A 60 -3.51 4.52 18.16
C ILE A 60 -2.99 5.04 16.81
N GLY A 61 -1.74 4.72 16.46
CA GLY A 61 -1.05 5.31 15.31
C GLY A 61 -1.22 4.55 14.00
N LEU A 62 -1.38 3.22 14.06
CA LEU A 62 -1.45 2.42 12.84
C LEU A 62 -2.75 2.66 12.03
N PRO A 63 -3.96 2.66 12.63
CA PRO A 63 -5.19 2.92 11.86
C PRO A 63 -5.19 4.25 11.09
N PRO A 64 -4.86 5.41 11.68
CA PRO A 64 -4.82 6.67 10.94
C PRO A 64 -3.68 6.70 9.91
N ALA A 65 -2.56 6.01 10.14
CA ALA A 65 -1.49 5.90 9.15
C ALA A 65 -1.95 5.09 7.91
N GLU A 66 -2.61 3.95 8.11
CA GLU A 66 -3.16 3.11 7.04
C GLU A 66 -4.21 3.88 6.20
N MET A 67 -5.16 4.53 6.88
CA MET A 67 -6.20 5.34 6.23
C MET A 67 -5.58 6.54 5.49
N GLY A 68 -4.68 7.28 6.14
CA GLY A 68 -4.03 8.46 5.58
C GLY A 68 -3.20 8.13 4.35
N MET A 69 -2.43 7.04 4.37
CA MET A 69 -1.68 6.57 3.20
C MET A 69 -2.60 6.24 2.03
N ALA A 70 -3.70 5.51 2.28
CA ALA A 70 -4.66 5.15 1.24
C ALA A 70 -5.32 6.40 0.62
N VAL A 71 -5.83 7.31 1.45
CA VAL A 71 -6.47 8.56 1.01
C VAL A 71 -5.51 9.42 0.20
N LEU A 72 -4.29 9.66 0.70
CA LEU A 72 -3.29 10.46 -0.01
C LEU A 72 -2.88 9.80 -1.35
N TRP A 73 -2.83 8.47 -1.40
CA TRP A 73 -2.49 7.75 -2.63
C TRP A 73 -3.59 7.88 -3.69
N PHE A 74 -4.86 7.74 -3.28
CA PHE A 74 -6.02 7.95 -4.16
C PHE A 74 -6.12 9.41 -4.64
N ALA A 75 -5.77 10.37 -3.77
CA ALA A 75 -5.64 11.79 -4.14
C ALA A 75 -4.46 12.07 -5.09
N GLY A 76 -3.61 11.09 -5.40
CA GLY A 76 -2.47 11.25 -6.31
C GLY A 76 -1.23 11.88 -5.67
N VAL A 77 -1.22 12.08 -4.36
CA VAL A 77 -0.13 12.76 -3.65
C VAL A 77 1.06 11.80 -3.50
N ARG A 78 2.18 12.10 -4.17
CA ARG A 78 3.47 11.39 -4.01
C ARG A 78 3.33 9.85 -4.04
N ARG A 79 2.52 9.31 -4.97
CA ARG A 79 2.16 7.86 -5.05
C ARG A 79 3.33 6.90 -4.83
N ALA A 80 4.47 7.14 -5.47
CA ALA A 80 5.66 6.30 -5.33
C ALA A 80 6.24 6.24 -3.90
N ARG A 81 6.14 7.32 -3.12
CA ARG A 81 6.58 7.34 -1.70
C ARG A 81 5.58 6.62 -0.81
N LEU A 82 4.29 6.76 -1.08
CA LEU A 82 3.23 6.07 -0.34
C LEU A 82 3.24 4.55 -0.62
N GLU A 83 3.49 4.15 -1.86
CA GLU A 83 3.72 2.74 -2.23
C GLU A 83 4.92 2.16 -1.47
N ALA A 84 6.03 2.90 -1.37
CA ALA A 84 7.18 2.47 -0.59
C ALA A 84 6.85 2.37 0.92
N ALA A 85 6.10 3.33 1.47
CA ALA A 85 5.67 3.30 2.87
C ALA A 85 4.75 2.10 3.15
N ALA A 86 3.77 1.84 2.27
CA ALA A 86 2.89 0.67 2.36
C ALA A 86 3.66 -0.64 2.25
N ALA A 87 4.64 -0.74 1.35
CA ALA A 87 5.50 -1.91 1.23
C ALA A 87 6.33 -2.13 2.50
N SER A 88 6.93 -1.06 3.05
CA SER A 88 7.65 -1.12 4.33
C SER A 88 6.75 -1.57 5.47
N LEU A 89 5.52 -1.06 5.54
CA LEU A 89 4.55 -1.47 6.56
C LEU A 89 4.23 -2.98 6.46
N LEU A 90 3.92 -3.46 5.25
CA LEU A 90 3.64 -4.88 5.00
C LEU A 90 4.85 -5.77 5.33
N MET A 91 6.07 -5.33 5.01
CA MET A 91 7.30 -6.05 5.34
C MET A 91 7.53 -6.10 6.86
N VAL A 92 7.42 -4.98 7.56
CA VAL A 92 7.60 -4.93 9.03
C VAL A 92 6.57 -5.81 9.72
N PHE A 93 5.29 -5.74 9.31
CA PHE A 93 4.26 -6.61 9.86
C PHE A 93 4.55 -8.09 9.59
N GLY A 94 4.89 -8.44 8.34
CA GLY A 94 5.20 -9.82 7.95
C GLY A 94 6.42 -10.38 8.68
N LEU A 95 7.49 -9.59 8.83
CA LEU A 95 8.69 -9.98 9.60
C LEU A 95 8.38 -10.14 11.08
N THR A 96 7.62 -9.21 11.67
CA THR A 96 7.26 -9.28 13.10
C THR A 96 6.39 -10.50 13.37
N TYR A 97 5.42 -10.78 12.48
CA TYR A 97 4.58 -11.98 12.56
C TYR A 97 5.42 -13.26 12.39
N GLY A 98 6.32 -13.29 11.40
CA GLY A 98 7.22 -14.40 11.16
C GLY A 98 8.14 -14.69 12.36
N LEU A 99 8.71 -13.64 12.96
CA LEU A 99 9.50 -13.77 14.18
C LEU A 99 8.67 -14.31 15.35
N HIS A 100 7.40 -13.88 15.45
CA HIS A 100 6.49 -14.38 16.47
C HIS A 100 6.21 -15.88 16.30
N LEU A 101 6.03 -16.37 15.07
CA LEU A 101 5.86 -17.80 14.80
C LEU A 101 7.08 -18.64 15.19
N LEU A 102 8.28 -18.06 15.15
CA LEU A 102 9.52 -18.75 15.50
C LEU A 102 9.78 -18.76 17.01
N LEU A 103 9.36 -17.72 17.73
CA LEU A 103 9.72 -17.51 19.14
C LEU A 103 8.57 -17.72 20.14
N ALA A 104 7.31 -17.67 19.70
CA ALA A 104 6.14 -17.65 20.58
C ALA A 104 4.89 -18.27 19.91
N LYS A 105 3.76 -18.26 20.62
CA LYS A 105 2.48 -18.73 20.08
C LYS A 105 1.99 -17.78 18.97
N PRO A 106 1.42 -18.29 17.86
CA PRO A 106 0.95 -17.44 16.77
C PRO A 106 -0.01 -16.35 17.28
N PRO A 107 0.27 -15.06 17.03
CA PRO A 107 -0.60 -13.99 17.47
C PRO A 107 -1.82 -13.91 16.54
N SER A 108 -2.89 -13.30 17.03
CA SER A 108 -4.03 -12.93 16.19
C SER A 108 -3.65 -11.71 15.33
N CYS A 109 -4.00 -11.71 14.03
CA CYS A 109 -3.69 -10.57 13.15
C CYS A 109 -4.68 -9.42 13.37
N GLY A 110 -5.96 -9.74 13.63
CA GLY A 110 -7.04 -8.77 13.87
C GLY A 110 -7.21 -7.72 12.79
N CYS A 111 -6.66 -7.97 11.59
CA CYS A 111 -6.55 -6.97 10.53
C CYS A 111 -7.92 -6.57 9.97
N PHE A 112 -8.95 -7.40 10.18
CA PHE A 112 -10.33 -7.20 9.75
C PHE A 112 -11.33 -7.15 10.94
N GLY A 113 -10.85 -7.03 12.18
CA GLY A 113 -11.71 -6.96 13.38
C GLY A 113 -12.72 -8.10 13.48
N LEU A 114 -13.99 -7.76 13.75
CA LEU A 114 -15.15 -8.67 13.83
C LEU A 114 -15.28 -9.66 12.67
N VAL A 115 -14.83 -9.30 11.46
CA VAL A 115 -14.89 -10.21 10.30
C VAL A 115 -13.97 -11.41 10.52
N ASP A 116 -12.81 -11.20 11.15
CA ASP A 116 -11.86 -12.29 11.43
C ASP A 116 -12.42 -13.25 12.48
N GLU A 117 -13.24 -12.76 13.42
CA GLU A 117 -13.92 -13.57 14.42
C GLU A 117 -14.94 -14.53 13.78
N TYR A 118 -15.65 -14.09 12.75
CA TYR A 118 -16.56 -14.94 11.97
C TYR A 118 -15.81 -16.05 11.20
N PHE A 119 -14.57 -15.80 10.78
CA PHE A 119 -13.75 -16.74 10.01
C PHE A 119 -12.66 -17.46 10.82
N LYS A 120 -12.76 -17.46 12.17
CA LYS A 120 -11.79 -18.08 13.09
C LYS A 120 -11.41 -19.53 12.76
N SER A 121 -12.26 -20.30 12.07
CA SER A 121 -11.97 -21.69 11.69
C SER A 121 -11.11 -21.86 10.44
N LEU A 122 -10.94 -20.82 9.61
CA LEU A 122 -10.14 -20.85 8.38
C LEU A 122 -8.82 -20.07 8.49
N SER A 123 -8.59 -19.40 9.63
CA SER A 123 -7.50 -18.43 9.81
C SER A 123 -6.34 -18.91 10.70
N GLU A 124 -6.16 -20.22 10.87
CA GLU A 124 -5.02 -20.75 11.64
C GLU A 124 -3.67 -20.35 10.99
N GLY A 125 -3.02 -19.34 11.58
CA GLY A 125 -1.61 -18.94 11.48
C GLY A 125 -1.05 -18.69 10.08
N ARG A 126 -0.91 -19.76 9.29
CA ARG A 126 -0.30 -19.74 7.94
C ARG A 126 -1.08 -18.88 6.95
N GLY A 127 -2.40 -18.79 7.08
CA GLY A 127 -3.24 -17.98 6.20
C GLY A 127 -2.90 -16.48 6.27
N ALA A 128 -2.52 -15.97 7.44
CA ALA A 128 -2.18 -14.57 7.62
C ALA A 128 -0.90 -14.18 6.87
N LEU A 129 0.15 -15.02 6.94
CA LEU A 129 1.40 -14.82 6.19
C LEU A 129 1.17 -14.81 4.68
N TRP A 130 0.35 -15.74 4.18
CA TRP A 130 0.04 -15.82 2.75
C TRP A 130 -0.65 -14.56 2.23
N ARG A 131 -1.63 -14.02 2.98
CA ARG A 131 -2.33 -12.77 2.63
C ARG A 131 -1.36 -11.59 2.56
N HIS A 132 -0.47 -11.45 3.55
CA HIS A 132 0.54 -10.38 3.56
C HIS A 132 1.53 -10.54 2.41
N GLY A 133 1.98 -11.77 2.13
CA GLY A 133 2.85 -12.08 1.01
C GLY A 133 2.21 -11.72 -0.34
N ILE A 134 0.93 -12.05 -0.54
CA ILE A 134 0.20 -11.68 -1.76
C ILE A 134 0.10 -10.15 -1.88
N LEU A 135 -0.32 -9.45 -0.82
CA LEU A 135 -0.46 -8.00 -0.88
C LEU A 135 0.88 -7.31 -1.19
N LEU A 136 1.97 -7.78 -0.58
CA LEU A 136 3.31 -7.28 -0.86
C LEU A 136 3.72 -7.57 -2.31
N ALA A 137 3.50 -8.78 -2.79
CA ALA A 137 3.82 -9.17 -4.16
C ALA A 137 3.02 -8.36 -5.19
N LEU A 138 1.72 -8.16 -4.96
CA LEU A 138 0.87 -7.32 -5.80
C LEU A 138 1.32 -5.87 -5.79
N LEU A 139 1.68 -5.32 -4.62
CA LEU A 139 2.15 -3.95 -4.49
C LEU A 139 3.47 -3.74 -5.23
N VAL A 140 4.45 -4.62 -5.04
CA VAL A 140 5.76 -4.55 -5.71
C VAL A 140 5.60 -4.71 -7.22
N THR A 141 4.80 -5.68 -7.66
CA THR A 141 4.56 -5.93 -9.10
C THR A 141 3.82 -4.76 -9.75
N GLY A 142 2.77 -4.25 -9.11
CA GLY A 142 2.01 -3.09 -9.60
C GLY A 142 2.86 -1.81 -9.66
N SER A 143 3.68 -1.57 -8.63
CA SER A 143 4.61 -0.43 -8.58
C SER A 143 5.68 -0.54 -9.67
N TRP A 144 6.22 -1.74 -9.87
CA TRP A 144 7.23 -2.01 -10.90
C TRP A 144 6.68 -1.86 -12.31
N LEU A 145 5.46 -2.36 -12.58
CA LEU A 145 4.76 -2.18 -13.86
C LEU A 145 4.49 -0.70 -14.15
N THR A 146 4.10 0.06 -13.12
CA THR A 146 3.84 1.50 -13.25
C THR A 146 5.11 2.28 -13.56
N ARG A 147 6.24 1.95 -12.91
CA ARG A 147 7.54 2.61 -13.13
C ARG A 147 8.20 2.25 -14.45
N ARG A 148 7.96 1.03 -14.96
CA ARG A 148 8.56 0.56 -16.21
C ARG A 148 7.83 1.02 -17.46
N ALA A 149 6.70 1.72 -17.36
CA ALA A 149 6.03 2.32 -18.51
C ALA A 149 6.94 3.40 -19.13
N PRO A 150 7.71 3.09 -20.20
CA PRO A 150 8.64 4.04 -20.78
C PRO A 150 7.82 5.01 -21.62
N GLY A 151 7.81 6.30 -21.26
CA GLY A 151 7.51 7.33 -22.26
C GLY A 151 6.57 8.49 -21.91
N ALA A 152 6.00 8.60 -20.70
CA ALA A 152 5.02 9.68 -20.45
C ALA A 152 5.53 10.92 -19.68
N VAL A 153 6.67 10.86 -18.98
CA VAL A 153 7.02 11.89 -17.96
C VAL A 153 8.07 12.93 -18.42
N ASN A 154 8.76 12.73 -19.54
CA ASN A 154 9.78 13.68 -19.99
C ASN A 154 9.61 14.09 -21.47
N GLN A 155 8.39 14.38 -21.90
CA GLN A 155 8.25 15.54 -22.79
C GLN A 155 8.12 16.73 -21.85
N PRO A 156 9.21 17.45 -21.51
CA PRO A 156 9.02 18.82 -21.07
C PRO A 156 8.09 19.43 -22.11
N THR A 157 7.00 20.02 -21.66
CA THR A 157 6.21 20.94 -22.46
C THR A 157 7.24 21.96 -22.96
N ARG A 158 7.85 21.68 -24.12
CA ARG A 158 8.59 22.67 -24.86
C ARG A 158 7.47 23.63 -25.21
N LEU A 159 7.26 24.63 -24.36
CA LEU A 159 6.64 25.85 -24.78
C LEU A 159 7.30 26.15 -26.11
N PRO A 160 6.56 26.21 -27.22
CA PRO A 160 7.13 26.48 -28.52
C PRO A 160 8.04 27.69 -28.33
N ARG A 161 9.35 27.46 -28.43
CA ARG A 161 10.37 28.50 -28.28
C ARG A 161 9.97 29.52 -29.31
N GLU A 162 9.38 30.62 -28.84
CA GLU A 162 8.94 31.74 -29.64
C GLU A 162 10.07 32.08 -30.60
N ARG A 163 9.87 31.65 -31.83
CA ARG A 163 10.72 31.97 -32.96
C ARG A 163 10.10 33.24 -33.54
N THR A 164 10.18 34.31 -32.74
CA THR A 164 9.58 35.61 -33.01
C THR A 164 10.52 36.64 -32.40
N MET A 165 11.16 37.57 -33.09
CA MET A 165 11.38 37.86 -34.49
C MET A 165 12.69 38.64 -34.52
N SER A 166 13.75 38.09 -35.11
CA SER A 166 14.94 38.86 -35.50
C SER A 166 14.72 39.35 -36.93
N HIS A 167 13.83 40.32 -37.12
CA HIS A 167 13.64 41.05 -38.38
C HIS A 167 12.76 42.28 -38.14
N ALA A 168 13.31 43.33 -37.52
CA ALA A 168 12.90 44.72 -37.70
C ALA A 168 13.80 45.62 -36.86
N ILE A 169 14.80 46.23 -37.49
CA ILE A 169 15.21 47.64 -37.41
C ILE A 169 16.37 47.73 -38.41
N GLN A 170 16.00 48.05 -39.66
CA GLN A 170 16.86 48.63 -40.69
C GLN A 170 16.30 50.03 -40.95
#